data_AF-A0A382LWW5-F1
#
_entry.id   AF-A0A382LWW5-F1
#
_cell.length_a   1.000
_cell.length_b   1.000
_cell.length_c   1.000
_cell.angle_alpha   90.00
_cell.angle_beta   90.00
_cell.angle_gamma   90.00
#
_symmetry.space_group_name_H-M   'P 1'
#
loop_
_entity.id
_entity.type
_entity.pdbx_description
1 polymer ?
#
loop_
_entity_poly.entity_id
_entity_poly.type
_entity_poly.pdbx_seq_one_letter_code
_entity_poly.pdbx_strand_id
1 'polypeptide(L)'
;VGDDFHINPEEIEAKYFGVLTKIFNVARFASQFPIPSDFNRIPDNLCVGDRWILSEFAQVLADVERDWTAIDIFSATRTIKNFSTNVLPNHWLEMAKDRLYDGDENAAWTIHQIVKDLLTIFSPVCPFFTHHLSETLYGKSAVDVRQYPTSCLANDDEAVRLRSLTNSLSDFNSETWRAKKDAALSLNAEISGITIPAELSEFNDELTAMHKLI
;
A
#
# COMPACT_ATOMS: atom_id res chain seq x y z
N VAL A 1 -0.73 -30.55 4.76
CA VAL A 1 -0.07 -31.13 5.95
C VAL A 1 0.02 -29.99 6.94
N GLY A 2 -0.68 -30.10 8.06
CA GLY A 2 -0.74 -29.03 9.06
C GLY A 2 0.54 -29.05 9.88
N ASP A 3 1.31 -27.97 9.83
CA ASP A 3 2.46 -27.79 10.71
C ASP A 3 2.00 -27.62 12.16
N ASP A 4 2.79 -28.12 13.11
CA ASP A 4 2.59 -27.86 14.53
C ASP A 4 2.90 -26.38 14.80
N PHE A 5 1.88 -25.61 15.18
CA PHE A 5 2.05 -24.21 15.57
C PHE A 5 2.30 -24.12 17.07
N HIS A 6 3.47 -23.60 17.44
CA HIS A 6 3.71 -23.19 18.82
C HIS A 6 2.83 -21.98 19.15
N ILE A 7 1.90 -22.15 20.09
CA ILE A 7 1.03 -21.07 20.56
C ILE A 7 1.69 -20.41 21.77
N ASN A 8 2.27 -19.23 21.54
CA ASN A 8 2.66 -18.30 22.59
C ASN A 8 1.77 -17.04 22.46
N PRO A 9 0.77 -16.85 23.34
CA PRO A 9 -0.17 -15.73 23.25
C PRO A 9 0.49 -14.36 23.21
N GLU A 10 1.58 -14.15 23.97
CA GLU A 10 2.27 -12.86 24.03
C GLU A 10 3.00 -12.54 22.72
N GLU A 11 3.66 -13.54 22.12
CA GLU A 11 4.31 -13.39 20.82
C GLU A 11 3.31 -13.20 19.68
N ILE A 12 2.19 -13.92 19.74
CA ILE A 12 1.07 -13.80 18.80
C ILE A 12 0.51 -12.37 18.89
N GLU A 13 0.20 -11.90 20.09
CA GLU A 13 -0.31 -10.55 20.31
C GLU A 13 0.66 -9.50 19.79
N ALA A 14 1.94 -9.53 20.20
CA ALA A 14 2.95 -8.58 19.76
C ALA A 14 3.09 -8.54 18.23
N LYS A 15 3.08 -9.70 17.57
CA LYS A 15 3.26 -9.80 16.12
C LYS A 15 2.04 -9.33 15.34
N TYR A 16 0.83 -9.71 15.73
CA TYR A 16 -0.39 -9.40 14.98
C TYR A 16 -0.95 -8.02 15.34
N PHE A 17 -0.79 -7.56 16.58
CA PHE A 17 -1.18 -6.20 16.97
C PHE A 17 -0.39 -5.15 16.18
N GLY A 18 0.90 -5.42 15.90
CA GLY A 18 1.71 -4.56 15.02
C GLY A 18 1.17 -4.46 13.59
N VAL A 19 0.65 -5.56 13.03
CA VAL A 19 0.03 -5.56 11.68
C VAL A 19 -1.27 -4.76 11.69
N LEU A 20 -2.16 -5.03 12.66
CA LEU A 20 -3.41 -4.30 12.80
C LEU A 20 -3.18 -2.81 13.05
N THR A 21 -2.20 -2.45 13.86
CA THR A 21 -1.81 -1.06 14.12
C THR A 21 -1.33 -0.37 12.83
N LYS A 22 -0.54 -1.06 11.99
CA LYS A 22 -0.12 -0.50 10.70
C LYS A 22 -1.30 -0.28 9.76
N ILE A 23 -2.20 -1.26 9.61
CA ILE A 23 -3.40 -1.10 8.76
C ILE A 23 -4.29 0.03 9.31
N PHE A 24 -4.47 0.10 10.63
CA PHE A 24 -5.20 1.18 11.28
C PHE A 24 -4.58 2.55 10.98
N ASN A 25 -3.25 2.68 11.07
CA ASN A 25 -2.56 3.93 10.79
C ASN A 25 -2.70 4.35 9.33
N VAL A 26 -2.67 3.41 8.38
CA VAL A 26 -2.95 3.71 6.97
C VAL A 26 -4.40 4.18 6.78
N ALA A 27 -5.37 3.48 7.38
CA ALA A 27 -6.78 3.87 7.31
C ALA A 27 -7.04 5.25 7.95
N ARG A 28 -6.41 5.53 9.10
CA ARG A 28 -6.44 6.83 9.79
C ARG A 28 -5.73 7.92 8.99
N PHE A 29 -4.68 7.57 8.26
CA PHE A 29 -4.02 8.52 7.37
C PHE A 29 -4.93 8.88 6.20
N ALA A 30 -5.50 7.87 5.52
CA ALA A 30 -6.48 8.06 4.45
C ALA A 30 -7.68 8.92 4.91
N SER A 31 -8.16 8.74 6.15
CA SER A 31 -9.30 9.49 6.69
C SER A 31 -9.10 11.01 6.80
N GLN A 32 -7.87 11.51 6.60
CA GLN A 32 -7.58 12.95 6.60
C GLN A 32 -7.86 13.60 5.25
N PHE A 33 -8.09 12.81 4.20
CA PHE A 33 -8.25 13.28 2.83
C PHE A 33 -9.68 13.05 2.32
N PRO A 34 -10.10 13.74 1.24
CA PRO A 34 -11.44 13.57 0.68
C PRO A 34 -11.67 12.15 0.17
N ILE A 35 -12.77 11.55 0.63
CA ILE A 35 -13.25 10.26 0.13
C ILE A 35 -13.84 10.46 -1.27
N PRO A 36 -13.48 9.64 -2.27
CA PRO A 36 -14.06 9.68 -3.60
C PRO A 36 -15.59 9.54 -3.58
N SER A 37 -16.27 10.36 -4.38
CA SER A 37 -17.72 10.26 -4.57
C SER A 37 -18.12 9.05 -5.41
N ASP A 38 -17.23 8.57 -6.29
CA ASP A 38 -17.43 7.38 -7.11
C ASP A 38 -16.12 6.58 -7.26
N PHE A 39 -16.07 5.42 -6.62
CA PHE A 39 -14.93 4.48 -6.71
C PHE A 39 -14.85 3.79 -8.09
N ASN A 40 -15.93 3.77 -8.88
CA ASN A 40 -15.92 3.13 -10.19
C ASN A 40 -15.31 4.03 -11.28
N ARG A 41 -15.21 5.34 -11.01
CA ARG A 41 -14.56 6.29 -11.89
C ARG A 41 -13.10 6.41 -11.52
N ILE A 42 -12.26 5.71 -12.28
CA ILE A 42 -10.80 5.85 -12.19
C ILE A 42 -10.44 7.28 -12.62
N PRO A 43 -9.62 8.01 -11.84
CA PRO A 43 -9.18 9.34 -12.22
C PRO A 43 -8.36 9.33 -13.50
N ASP A 44 -8.56 10.37 -14.31
CA ASP A 44 -7.71 10.63 -15.46
C ASP A 44 -6.33 11.13 -14.96
N ASN A 45 -5.26 10.74 -15.64
CA ASN A 45 -3.88 11.20 -15.36
C ASN A 45 -3.32 10.80 -13.97
N LEU A 46 -3.50 9.55 -13.56
CA LEU A 46 -2.72 8.99 -12.46
C LEU A 46 -1.22 9.11 -12.76
N CYS A 47 -0.43 9.62 -11.81
CA CYS A 47 1.02 9.68 -11.95
C CYS A 47 1.62 8.26 -12.00
N VAL A 48 2.93 8.14 -12.25
CA VAL A 48 3.54 6.81 -12.32
C VAL A 48 3.57 6.12 -10.96
N GLY A 49 3.79 6.87 -9.86
CA GLY A 49 3.70 6.35 -8.49
C GLY A 49 2.35 5.70 -8.17
N ASP A 50 1.26 6.36 -8.55
CA ASP A 50 -0.10 5.86 -8.30
C ASP A 50 -0.42 4.64 -9.16
N ARG A 51 -0.04 4.65 -10.44
CA ARG A 51 -0.20 3.49 -11.33
C ARG A 51 0.61 2.30 -10.84
N TRP A 52 1.83 2.53 -10.35
CA TRP A 52 2.69 1.49 -9.79
C TRP A 52 2.06 0.84 -8.56
N ILE A 53 1.63 1.61 -7.57
CA ILE A 53 1.05 1.01 -6.36
C ILE A 53 -0.28 0.31 -6.63
N LEU A 54 -1.08 0.80 -7.58
CA LEU A 54 -2.30 0.13 -8.03
C LEU A 54 -1.98 -1.16 -8.78
N SER A 55 -0.88 -1.20 -9.53
CA SER A 55 -0.40 -2.42 -10.20
C SER A 55 0.10 -3.48 -9.20
N GLU A 56 0.78 -3.06 -8.13
CA GLU A 56 1.14 -3.92 -6.98
C GLU A 56 -0.12 -4.45 -6.29
N PHE A 57 -1.09 -3.57 -6.04
CA PHE A 57 -2.33 -3.96 -5.37
C PHE A 57 -3.21 -4.88 -6.25
N ALA A 58 -3.23 -4.68 -7.56
CA ALA A 58 -3.89 -5.58 -8.51
C ALA A 58 -3.35 -7.01 -8.40
N GLN A 59 -2.02 -7.14 -8.24
CA GLN A 59 -1.37 -8.44 -8.04
C GLN A 59 -1.72 -9.03 -6.66
N VAL A 60 -1.78 -8.21 -5.61
CA VAL A 60 -2.25 -8.63 -4.28
C VAL A 60 -3.67 -9.19 -4.34
N LEU A 61 -4.59 -8.52 -5.04
CA LEU A 61 -5.96 -9.01 -5.23
C LEU A 61 -5.96 -10.37 -5.95
N ALA A 62 -5.22 -10.50 -7.05
CA ALA A 62 -5.16 -11.75 -7.80
C ALA A 62 -4.58 -12.92 -6.97
N ASP A 63 -3.49 -12.67 -6.24
CA ASP A 63 -2.86 -13.70 -5.40
C ASP A 63 -3.75 -14.10 -4.21
N VAL A 64 -4.38 -13.13 -3.55
CA VAL A 64 -5.27 -13.39 -2.41
C VAL A 64 -6.54 -14.11 -2.86
N GLU A 65 -7.11 -13.78 -4.03
CA GLU A 65 -8.26 -14.50 -4.59
C GLU A 65 -7.92 -15.97 -4.88
N ARG A 66 -6.77 -16.21 -5.52
CA ARG A 66 -6.26 -17.56 -5.79
C ARG A 66 -6.09 -18.34 -4.49
N ASP A 67 -5.42 -17.75 -3.51
CA ASP A 67 -5.08 -18.41 -2.25
C ASP A 67 -6.34 -18.67 -1.41
N TRP A 68 -7.30 -17.73 -1.37
CA TRP A 68 -8.61 -17.97 -0.75
C TRP A 68 -9.39 -19.09 -1.42
N THR A 69 -9.40 -19.13 -2.76
CA THR A 69 -10.06 -20.20 -3.53
C THR A 69 -9.44 -21.56 -3.24
N ALA A 70 -8.12 -21.61 -3.04
CA ALA A 70 -7.38 -22.81 -2.68
C ALA A 70 -7.43 -23.15 -1.17
N ILE A 71 -8.09 -22.33 -0.35
CA ILE A 71 -8.12 -22.45 1.12
C ILE A 71 -6.70 -22.33 1.74
N ASP A 72 -5.77 -21.68 1.03
CA ASP A 72 -4.44 -21.35 1.55
C ASP A 72 -4.48 -20.03 2.33
N ILE A 73 -4.98 -20.13 3.55
CA ILE A 73 -5.16 -18.96 4.44
C ILE A 73 -3.82 -18.32 4.81
N PHE A 74 -2.77 -19.13 4.94
CA PHE A 74 -1.46 -18.65 5.32
C PHE A 74 -0.86 -17.77 4.23
N SER A 75 -0.90 -18.22 2.97
CA SER A 75 -0.37 -17.44 1.85
C SER A 75 -1.16 -16.15 1.63
N ALA A 76 -2.50 -16.22 1.66
CA ALA A 76 -3.36 -15.05 1.52
C ALA A 76 -3.07 -13.98 2.60
N THR A 77 -3.02 -14.38 3.88
CA THR A 77 -2.73 -13.45 4.98
C THR A 77 -1.31 -12.90 4.94
N ARG A 78 -0.34 -13.69 4.49
CA ARG A 78 1.05 -13.24 4.29
C ARG A 78 1.14 -12.19 3.19
N THR A 79 0.42 -12.39 2.08
CA THR A 79 0.35 -11.43 0.97
C THR A 79 -0.26 -10.10 1.41
N ILE A 80 -1.42 -10.15 2.08
CA ILE A 80 -2.08 -8.96 2.66
C ILE A 80 -1.13 -8.21 3.60
N LYS A 81 -0.52 -8.93 4.55
CA LYS A 81 0.41 -8.35 5.52
C LYS A 81 1.59 -7.68 4.83
N ASN A 82 2.25 -8.37 3.90
CA ASN A 82 3.46 -7.85 3.26
C ASN A 82 3.16 -6.53 2.53
N PHE A 83 2.08 -6.47 1.76
CA PHE A 83 1.67 -5.26 1.08
C PHE A 83 1.31 -4.14 2.07
N SER A 84 0.45 -4.43 3.04
CA SER A 84 -0.09 -3.43 3.96
C SER A 84 0.91 -2.90 4.98
N THR A 85 2.01 -3.62 5.23
CA THR A 85 3.02 -3.21 6.21
C THR A 85 4.36 -2.79 5.63
N ASN A 86 4.65 -3.15 4.37
CA ASN A 86 5.95 -2.93 3.75
C ASN A 86 5.87 -2.11 2.45
N VAL A 87 5.03 -2.48 1.48
CA VAL A 87 5.03 -1.80 0.18
C VAL A 87 4.29 -0.48 0.24
N LEU A 88 3.01 -0.52 0.62
CA LEU A 88 2.14 0.65 0.65
C LEU A 88 2.68 1.74 1.61
N PRO A 89 2.86 1.47 2.91
CA PRO A 89 3.25 2.53 3.84
C PRO A 89 4.72 2.93 3.78
N ASN A 90 5.65 2.04 3.44
CA ASN A 90 7.07 2.42 3.45
C ASN A 90 7.48 3.17 2.19
N HIS A 91 6.75 3.03 1.07
CA HIS A 91 7.18 3.59 -0.20
C HIS A 91 6.14 4.53 -0.77
N TRP A 92 4.98 4.01 -1.20
CA TRP A 92 4.00 4.86 -1.89
C TRP A 92 3.44 5.96 -0.99
N LEU A 93 3.14 5.69 0.29
CA LEU A 93 2.67 6.74 1.19
C LEU A 93 3.68 7.85 1.38
N GLU A 94 4.98 7.55 1.44
CA GLU A 94 6.02 8.58 1.55
C GLU A 94 6.11 9.38 0.25
N MET A 95 5.97 8.74 -0.93
CA MET A 95 5.96 9.43 -2.23
C MET A 95 4.73 10.34 -2.42
N ALA A 96 3.55 9.88 -1.97
CA ALA A 96 2.30 10.58 -2.15
C ALA A 96 2.00 11.62 -1.05
N LYS A 97 2.79 11.64 0.03
CA LYS A 97 2.49 12.41 1.25
C LYS A 97 2.31 13.91 0.99
N ASP A 98 3.28 14.53 0.35
CA ASP A 98 3.25 15.97 0.07
C ASP A 98 2.07 16.28 -0.88
N ARG A 99 1.88 15.48 -1.94
CA ARG A 99 0.76 15.58 -2.88
C ARG A 99 -0.61 15.50 -2.19
N LEU A 100 -0.77 14.56 -1.26
CA LEU A 100 -2.00 14.40 -0.48
C LEU A 100 -2.31 15.63 0.37
N TYR A 101 -1.30 16.22 1.02
CA TYR A 101 -1.48 17.46 1.79
C TYR A 101 -1.70 18.69 0.90
N ASP A 102 -1.18 18.68 -0.32
CA ASP A 102 -1.39 19.72 -1.33
C ASP A 102 -2.74 19.59 -2.07
N GLY A 103 -3.57 18.61 -1.69
CA GLY A 103 -4.95 18.46 -2.20
C GLY A 103 -5.07 17.66 -3.49
N ASP A 104 -4.11 16.78 -3.79
CA ASP A 104 -4.16 15.90 -4.95
C ASP A 104 -5.30 14.86 -4.84
N GLU A 105 -6.38 15.08 -5.59
CA GLU A 105 -7.55 14.19 -5.64
C GLU A 105 -7.22 12.80 -6.21
N ASN A 106 -6.22 12.68 -7.10
CA ASN A 106 -5.81 11.40 -7.68
C ASN A 106 -5.10 10.53 -6.63
N ALA A 107 -4.23 11.14 -5.82
CA ALA A 107 -3.58 10.46 -4.70
C ALA A 107 -4.60 10.07 -3.61
N ALA A 108 -5.54 10.97 -3.29
CA ALA A 108 -6.62 10.69 -2.33
C ALA A 108 -7.51 9.53 -2.82
N TRP A 109 -7.87 9.53 -4.10
CA TRP A 109 -8.60 8.42 -4.70
C TRP A 109 -7.83 7.10 -4.60
N THR A 110 -6.54 7.12 -4.94
CA THR A 110 -5.68 5.93 -4.93
C THR A 110 -5.61 5.28 -3.55
N ILE A 111 -5.35 6.06 -2.50
CA ILE A 111 -5.29 5.52 -1.13
C ILE A 111 -6.65 4.98 -0.68
N HIS A 112 -7.75 5.67 -0.99
CA HIS A 112 -9.08 5.22 -0.60
C HIS A 112 -9.50 3.94 -1.31
N GLN A 113 -9.21 3.82 -2.61
CA GLN A 113 -9.47 2.59 -3.37
C GLN A 113 -8.74 1.40 -2.74
N ILE A 114 -7.44 1.56 -2.46
CA ILE A 114 -6.62 0.51 -1.84
C ILE A 114 -7.15 0.16 -0.45
N VAL A 115 -7.41 1.16 0.41
CA VAL A 115 -7.89 0.90 1.78
C VAL A 115 -9.24 0.18 1.78
N LYS A 116 -10.19 0.62 0.95
CA LYS A 116 -11.52 -0.01 0.85
C LYS A 116 -11.42 -1.50 0.50
N ASP A 117 -10.64 -1.82 -0.52
CA ASP A 117 -10.53 -3.19 -1.02
C ASP A 117 -9.62 -4.05 -0.10
N LEU A 118 -8.58 -3.45 0.48
CA LEU A 118 -7.71 -4.11 1.47
C LEU A 118 -8.52 -4.56 2.70
N LEU A 119 -9.41 -3.70 3.22
CA LEU A 119 -10.29 -4.07 4.33
C LEU A 119 -11.27 -5.19 3.92
N THR A 120 -11.72 -5.20 2.67
CA THR A 120 -12.61 -6.24 2.14
C THR A 120 -11.93 -7.60 2.10
N ILE A 121 -10.73 -7.70 1.49
CA ILE A 121 -10.01 -8.97 1.37
C ILE A 121 -9.46 -9.47 2.72
N PHE A 122 -9.31 -8.57 3.70
CA PHE A 122 -8.86 -8.90 5.05
C PHE A 122 -10.02 -9.27 6.00
N SER A 123 -11.28 -9.00 5.60
CA SER A 123 -12.46 -9.25 6.43
C SER A 123 -12.67 -10.72 6.84
N PRO A 124 -12.27 -11.75 6.07
CA PRO A 124 -12.35 -13.14 6.53
C PRO A 124 -11.46 -13.45 7.75
N VAL A 125 -10.44 -12.63 8.00
CA VAL A 125 -9.42 -12.86 9.04
C VAL A 125 -9.66 -11.97 10.25
N CYS A 126 -10.04 -10.71 10.03
CA CYS A 126 -10.29 -9.74 11.09
C CYS A 126 -11.62 -9.00 10.87
N PRO A 127 -12.78 -9.68 10.98
CA PRO A 127 -14.08 -9.14 10.59
C PRO A 127 -14.50 -7.92 11.41
N PHE A 128 -14.33 -7.94 12.75
CA PHE A 128 -14.71 -6.79 13.59
C PHE A 128 -13.85 -5.55 13.32
N PHE A 129 -12.55 -5.75 13.11
CA PHE A 129 -11.60 -4.67 12.81
C PHE A 129 -11.92 -4.03 11.45
N THR A 130 -12.09 -4.87 10.42
CA THR A 130 -12.40 -4.40 9.06
C THR A 130 -13.78 -3.77 8.98
N HIS A 131 -14.80 -4.34 9.66
CA HIS A 131 -16.12 -3.72 9.82
C HIS A 131 -16.00 -2.32 10.43
N HIS A 132 -15.37 -2.18 11.59
CA HIS A 132 -15.27 -0.88 12.26
C HIS A 132 -14.62 0.19 11.38
N LEU A 133 -13.51 -0.13 10.72
CA LEU A 133 -12.82 0.83 9.85
C LEU A 133 -13.62 1.21 8.61
N SER A 134 -14.19 0.22 7.92
CA SER A 134 -14.93 0.45 6.67
C SER A 134 -16.28 1.13 6.90
N GLU A 135 -16.99 0.81 7.98
CA GLU A 135 -18.21 1.50 8.38
C GLU A 135 -17.90 2.97 8.74
N THR A 136 -16.82 3.21 9.48
CA THR A 136 -16.39 4.57 9.87
C THR A 136 -15.97 5.42 8.68
N LEU A 137 -15.21 4.86 7.74
CA LEU A 137 -14.68 5.60 6.59
C LEU A 137 -15.69 5.73 5.45
N TYR A 138 -16.41 4.66 5.15
CA TYR A 138 -17.18 4.54 3.91
C TYR A 138 -18.69 4.34 4.14
N GLY A 139 -19.15 4.30 5.40
CA GLY A 139 -20.54 4.04 5.74
C GLY A 139 -21.04 2.66 5.31
N LYS A 140 -20.11 1.74 5.00
CA LYS A 140 -20.41 0.38 4.57
C LYS A 140 -19.35 -0.59 5.06
N SER A 141 -19.81 -1.57 5.81
CA SER A 141 -19.05 -2.70 6.30
C SER A 141 -18.42 -3.55 5.18
N ALA A 142 -17.11 -3.78 5.29
CA ALA A 142 -16.33 -4.70 4.47
C ALA A 142 -16.82 -6.15 4.58
N VAL A 143 -17.42 -6.53 5.73
CA VAL A 143 -17.99 -7.87 5.96
C VAL A 143 -19.30 -8.08 5.17
N ASP A 144 -19.95 -6.98 4.76
CA ASP A 144 -21.20 -7.02 3.99
C ASP A 144 -21.00 -7.06 2.49
N VAL A 145 -19.74 -7.04 2.03
CA VAL A 145 -19.41 -7.25 0.63
C VAL A 145 -19.76 -8.68 0.20
N ARG A 146 -20.30 -8.84 -1.02
CA ARG A 146 -20.77 -10.13 -1.57
C ARG A 146 -20.05 -10.54 -2.85
N GLN A 147 -19.12 -9.72 -3.34
CA GLN A 147 -18.30 -9.97 -4.52
C GLN A 147 -16.86 -9.65 -4.19
N TYR A 148 -15.93 -10.48 -4.65
CA TYR A 148 -14.51 -10.20 -4.50
C TYR A 148 -14.15 -8.88 -5.22
N PRO A 149 -13.32 -8.00 -4.63
CA PRO A 149 -12.96 -6.74 -5.27
C PRO A 149 -12.29 -6.98 -6.62
N THR A 150 -12.78 -6.31 -7.66
CA THR A 150 -12.12 -6.28 -8.96
C THR A 150 -11.07 -5.18 -8.96
N SER A 151 -9.87 -5.49 -9.44
CA SER A 151 -8.82 -4.48 -9.62
C SER A 151 -9.31 -3.35 -10.52
N CYS A 152 -9.05 -2.10 -10.12
CA CYS A 152 -9.38 -0.93 -10.93
C CYS A 152 -8.53 -0.85 -12.20
N LEU A 153 -7.25 -1.22 -12.13
CA LEU A 153 -6.38 -1.34 -13.30
C LEU A 153 -6.32 -2.78 -13.78
N ALA A 154 -6.27 -2.96 -15.10
CA ALA A 154 -5.99 -4.26 -15.69
C ALA A 154 -4.61 -4.75 -15.24
N ASN A 155 -4.51 -6.03 -14.88
CA ASN A 155 -3.22 -6.65 -14.57
C ASN A 155 -2.51 -7.08 -15.87
N ASP A 156 -2.22 -6.09 -16.73
CA ASP A 156 -1.67 -6.25 -18.08
C ASP A 156 -0.13 -6.11 -18.12
N ASP A 157 0.44 -6.06 -19.32
CA ASP A 157 1.89 -5.96 -19.53
C ASP A 157 2.49 -4.68 -18.90
N GLU A 158 1.73 -3.57 -18.85
CA GLU A 158 2.18 -2.34 -18.21
C GLU A 158 2.19 -2.50 -16.70
N ALA A 159 1.16 -3.12 -16.12
CA ALA A 159 1.15 -3.45 -14.70
C ALA A 159 2.33 -4.37 -14.32
N VAL A 160 2.63 -5.37 -15.15
CA VAL A 160 3.81 -6.24 -14.98
C VAL A 160 5.12 -5.44 -15.05
N ARG A 161 5.24 -4.53 -16.01
CA ARG A 161 6.44 -3.66 -16.16
C ARG A 161 6.62 -2.79 -14.92
N LEU A 162 5.58 -2.11 -14.45
CA LEU A 162 5.66 -1.26 -13.26
C LEU A 162 6.07 -2.06 -12.02
N ARG A 163 5.47 -3.24 -11.80
CA ARG A 163 5.85 -4.11 -10.67
C ARG A 163 7.29 -4.61 -10.75
N SER A 164 7.84 -4.77 -11.96
CA SER A 164 9.24 -5.18 -12.12
C SER A 164 10.24 -4.14 -11.55
N LEU A 165 9.81 -2.88 -11.40
CA LEU A 165 10.61 -1.79 -10.83
C LEU A 165 10.56 -1.74 -9.29
N THR A 166 9.70 -2.54 -8.65
CA THR A 166 9.47 -2.48 -7.19
C THR A 166 10.75 -2.69 -6.37
N ASN A 167 11.61 -3.63 -6.76
CA ASN A 167 12.87 -3.87 -6.06
C ASN A 167 13.80 -2.66 -6.19
N SER A 168 14.00 -2.16 -7.41
CA SER A 168 14.84 -1.00 -7.67
C SER A 168 14.35 0.26 -6.95
N LEU A 169 13.04 0.50 -6.93
CA LEU A 169 12.42 1.59 -6.16
C LEU A 169 12.67 1.44 -4.67
N SER A 170 12.48 0.23 -4.13
CA SER A 170 12.64 -0.07 -2.71
C SER A 170 14.10 0.07 -2.26
N ASP A 171 15.03 -0.40 -3.08
CA ASP A 171 16.47 -0.31 -2.86
C ASP A 171 16.93 1.14 -2.91
N PHE A 172 16.55 1.89 -3.94
CA PHE A 172 16.86 3.32 -4.06
C PHE A 172 16.37 4.13 -2.85
N ASN A 173 15.12 3.89 -2.42
CA ASN A 173 14.56 4.56 -1.25
C ASN A 173 15.34 4.24 0.02
N SER A 174 15.63 2.95 0.24
CA SER A 174 16.37 2.47 1.41
C SER A 174 17.80 3.03 1.45
N GLU A 175 18.48 3.05 0.31
CA GLU A 175 19.83 3.61 0.18
C GLU A 175 19.85 5.12 0.41
N THR A 176 18.86 5.85 -0.11
CA THR A 176 18.76 7.30 0.06
C THR A 176 18.51 7.68 1.53
N TRP A 177 17.59 6.99 2.22
CA TRP A 177 17.37 7.21 3.65
C TRP A 177 18.58 6.82 4.50
N ARG A 178 19.28 5.75 4.12
CA ARG A 178 20.54 5.37 4.77
C ARG A 178 21.60 6.45 4.57
N ALA A 179 21.75 6.99 3.36
CA ALA A 179 22.69 8.09 3.09
C ALA A 179 22.37 9.33 3.94
N LYS A 180 21.09 9.70 4.07
CA LYS A 180 20.67 10.79 4.97
C LYS A 180 21.05 10.51 6.41
N LYS A 181 20.78 9.29 6.90
CA LYS A 181 21.12 8.89 8.26
C LYS A 181 22.63 8.90 8.52
N ASP A 182 23.43 8.41 7.57
CA ASP A 182 24.90 8.40 7.63
C ASP A 182 25.47 9.83 7.64
N ALA A 183 24.78 10.77 6.98
CA ALA A 183 25.07 12.21 7.02
C ALA A 183 24.46 12.95 8.24
N ALA A 184 23.84 12.24 9.18
CA ALA A 184 23.11 12.80 10.33
C ALA A 184 22.00 13.81 9.96
N LEU A 185 21.41 13.66 8.77
CA LEU A 185 20.30 14.46 8.28
C LEU A 185 18.96 13.84 8.69
N SER A 186 17.95 14.69 8.86
CA SER A 186 16.57 14.21 8.99
C SER A 186 16.07 13.65 7.65
N LEU A 187 15.09 12.75 7.68
CA LEU A 187 14.54 12.15 6.44
C LEU A 187 13.92 13.20 5.50
N ASN A 188 13.50 14.36 6.03
CA ASN A 188 12.92 15.46 5.27
C ASN A 188 13.94 16.53 4.87
N ALA A 189 15.21 16.40 5.25
CA ALA A 189 16.26 17.35 4.85
C ALA A 189 16.69 17.11 3.40
N GLU A 190 17.17 18.17 2.74
CA GLU A 190 17.76 18.11 1.41
C GLU A 190 19.03 17.25 1.39
N ILE A 191 19.27 16.53 0.30
CA ILE A 191 20.49 15.73 0.10
C ILE A 191 21.00 15.88 -1.34
N SER A 192 22.29 16.17 -1.48
CA SER A 192 22.97 16.32 -2.76
C SER A 192 23.72 15.05 -3.17
N GLY A 193 23.95 14.86 -4.48
CA GLY A 193 24.83 13.82 -5.00
C GLY A 193 24.21 12.42 -5.10
N ILE A 194 22.89 12.32 -4.91
CA ILE A 194 22.13 11.10 -5.19
C ILE A 194 21.59 11.18 -6.61
N THR A 195 21.85 10.16 -7.42
CA THR A 195 21.36 10.08 -8.80
C THR A 195 20.32 8.98 -8.91
N ILE A 196 19.16 9.31 -9.49
CA ILE A 196 18.09 8.34 -9.73
C ILE A 196 18.53 7.40 -10.88
N PRO A 197 18.45 6.07 -10.70
CA PRO A 197 18.75 5.11 -11.76
C PRO A 197 17.93 5.35 -13.04
N ALA A 198 18.51 5.11 -14.21
CA ALA A 198 17.85 5.40 -15.50
C ALA A 198 16.53 4.63 -15.70
N GLU A 199 16.45 3.42 -15.16
CA GLU A 199 15.22 2.60 -15.17
C GLU A 199 14.08 3.17 -14.33
N LEU A 200 14.38 4.05 -13.36
CA LEU A 200 13.43 4.77 -12.52
C LEU A 200 13.18 6.20 -13.00
N SER A 201 13.66 6.56 -14.21
CA SER A 201 13.55 7.93 -14.74
C SER A 201 12.10 8.43 -14.83
N GLU A 202 11.13 7.54 -15.01
CA GLU A 202 9.71 7.90 -15.00
C GLU A 202 9.21 8.37 -13.63
N PHE A 203 9.88 8.00 -12.53
CA PHE A 203 9.58 8.41 -11.15
C PHE A 203 10.42 9.63 -10.70
N ASN A 204 11.13 10.30 -11.60
CA ASN A 204 12.08 11.34 -11.25
C ASN A 204 11.45 12.44 -10.39
N ASP A 205 10.28 12.92 -10.78
CA ASP A 205 9.59 14.00 -10.09
C ASP A 205 9.14 13.56 -8.69
N GLU A 206 8.51 12.37 -8.57
CA GLU A 206 8.07 11.85 -7.28
C GLU A 206 9.23 11.55 -6.32
N LEU A 207 10.30 10.92 -6.80
CA LEU A 207 11.47 10.56 -5.99
C LEU A 207 12.27 11.80 -5.58
N THR A 208 12.42 12.78 -6.46
CA THR A 208 13.07 14.05 -6.17
C THR A 208 12.29 14.82 -5.10
N ALA A 209 10.96 14.89 -5.22
CA ALA A 209 10.11 15.58 -4.27
C ALA A 209 10.13 14.92 -2.88
N MET A 210 10.00 13.58 -2.83
CA MET A 210 10.00 12.81 -1.59
C MET A 210 11.35 12.90 -0.86
N HIS A 211 12.46 12.74 -1.57
CA HIS A 211 13.79 12.73 -0.96
C HIS A 211 14.44 14.11 -0.89
N LYS A 212 13.81 15.17 -1.39
CA LYS A 212 14.38 16.53 -1.44
C LYS A 212 15.79 16.51 -2.08
N LEU A 213 15.89 15.86 -3.25
CA LEU A 213 17.16 15.75 -3.97
C LEU A 213 17.52 17.11 -4.60
N ILE A 214 18.77 17.52 -4.45
CA ILE A 214 19.31 18.80 -4.97
C ILE A 214 20.59 18.61 -5.78
#